data_AF-A0A396NTY9-F1
#
_entry.id   AF-A0A396NTY9-F1
#
_cell.length_a   1.000
_cell.length_b   1.000
_cell.length_c   1.000
_cell.angle_alpha   90.00
_cell.angle_beta   90.00
_cell.angle_gamma   90.00
#
_symmetry.space_group_name_H-M   'P 1'
#
loop_
_entity.id
_entity.type
_entity.pdbx_description
1 polymer ?
#
loop_
_entity_poly.entity_id
_entity_poly.type
_entity_poly.pdbx_seq_one_letter_code
_entity_poly.pdbx_strand_id
1 'polypeptide(L)'
;MTESISRKELCGYLSLLRRQLAGQSLFPAPNVIFLNSRALYHHLARQTCGGITVGEILQKIETCIPLAVTEESFSLFLSVCKEPRAERTRSFLESSKADFLLLVHQTAENEPQWCALTALCEKLRQRNLRT
;
A
#
# COMPACT_ATOMS: atom_id res chain seq x y z
N MET A 1 20.37 -2.76 0.23
CA MET A 1 20.22 -3.10 1.66
C MET A 1 18.82 -2.71 2.06
N THR A 2 17.89 -3.67 2.09
CA THR A 2 16.52 -3.44 2.55
C THR A 2 16.55 -3.39 4.08
N GLU A 3 16.49 -2.19 4.64
CA GLU A 3 16.34 -2.01 6.09
C GLU A 3 15.11 -2.79 6.55
N SER A 4 15.30 -3.74 7.46
CA SER A 4 14.22 -4.57 7.94
C SER A 4 13.41 -3.79 8.99
N ILE A 5 12.19 -3.42 8.61
CA ILE A 5 11.30 -2.68 9.49
C ILE A 5 10.97 -3.50 10.76
N SER A 6 11.01 -2.85 11.92
CA SER A 6 10.62 -3.49 13.18
C SER A 6 9.10 -3.67 13.26
N ARG A 7 8.63 -4.64 14.05
CA ARG A 7 7.19 -4.85 14.30
C ARG A 7 6.52 -3.58 14.86
N LYS A 8 7.20 -2.88 15.77
CA LYS A 8 6.66 -1.65 16.39
C LYS A 8 6.46 -0.55 15.35
N GLU A 9 7.42 -0.37 14.45
CA GLU A 9 7.32 0.61 13.36
C GLU A 9 6.22 0.24 12.36
N LEU A 10 6.16 -1.03 11.94
CA LEU A 10 5.11 -1.48 11.02
C LEU A 10 3.71 -1.24 11.61
N CYS A 11 3.47 -1.67 12.85
CA CYS A 11 2.19 -1.43 13.53
C CYS A 11 1.90 0.07 13.68
N GLY A 12 2.91 0.87 14.02
CA GLY A 12 2.78 2.34 14.12
C GLY A 12 2.32 2.97 12.81
N TYR A 13 2.96 2.62 11.70
CA TYR A 13 2.58 3.11 10.37
C TYR A 13 1.19 2.65 9.95
N LEU A 14 0.83 1.39 10.19
CA LEU A 14 -0.51 0.89 9.88
C LEU A 14 -1.59 1.62 10.69
N SER A 15 -1.39 1.82 12.00
CA SER A 15 -2.31 2.57 12.84
C SER A 15 -2.43 4.05 12.44
N LEU A 16 -1.35 4.67 11.95
CA LEU A 16 -1.38 6.03 11.41
C LEU A 16 -2.21 6.08 10.12
N LEU A 17 -1.96 5.17 9.17
CA LEU A 17 -2.73 5.07 7.92
C LEU A 17 -4.22 4.83 8.19
N ARG A 18 -4.55 3.91 9.10
CA ARG A 18 -5.94 3.64 9.50
C ARG A 18 -6.62 4.90 10.00
N ARG A 19 -5.99 5.65 10.90
CA ARG A 19 -6.58 6.85 11.49
C ARG A 19 -6.81 7.94 10.45
N GLN A 20 -5.85 8.11 9.55
CA GLN A 20 -5.94 9.09 8.47
C GLN A 20 -7.07 8.75 7.50
N LEU A 21 -7.20 7.47 7.15
CA LEU A 21 -8.18 7.00 6.18
C LEU A 21 -9.58 6.75 6.76
N ALA A 22 -9.70 6.47 8.07
CA ALA A 22 -10.99 6.31 8.75
C ALA A 22 -11.75 7.64 8.88
N GLY A 23 -11.02 8.76 9.03
CA GLY A 23 -11.61 10.09 9.25
C GLY A 23 -11.75 10.95 8.00
N GLN A 24 -11.29 10.47 6.84
CA GLN A 24 -11.31 11.24 5.60
C GLN A 24 -12.24 10.59 4.58
N SER A 25 -13.07 11.41 3.94
CA SER A 25 -13.53 11.08 2.59
C SER A 25 -12.28 10.97 1.73
N LEU A 26 -11.97 9.77 1.23
CA LEU A 26 -10.90 9.51 0.26
C LEU A 26 -10.96 10.47 -0.96
N PHE A 27 -12.12 11.08 -1.18
CA PHE A 27 -12.39 12.06 -2.21
C PHE A 27 -12.42 13.46 -1.57
N PRO A 28 -11.40 14.30 -1.82
CA PRO A 28 -11.20 15.58 -1.14
C PRO A 28 -12.26 16.64 -1.48
N ALA A 29 -13.02 16.46 -2.57
CA ALA A 29 -14.11 17.34 -2.94
C ALA A 29 -15.16 16.55 -3.76
N PRO A 30 -16.45 16.94 -3.69
CA PRO A 30 -17.54 16.26 -4.40
C PRO A 30 -17.38 16.22 -5.93
N ASN A 31 -16.49 17.04 -6.50
CA ASN A 31 -16.28 17.17 -7.95
C ASN A 31 -14.94 16.57 -8.44
N VAL A 32 -14.19 15.90 -7.57
CA VAL A 32 -12.90 15.31 -7.94
C VAL A 32 -13.11 13.84 -8.28
N ILE A 33 -12.88 13.50 -9.55
CA ILE A 33 -12.95 12.12 -10.06
C ILE A 33 -11.53 11.64 -10.33
N PHE A 34 -11.14 10.51 -9.72
CA PHE A 34 -9.90 9.84 -10.06
C PHE A 34 -10.14 8.90 -11.24
N LEU A 35 -9.51 9.19 -12.37
CA LEU A 35 -9.67 8.42 -13.61
C LEU A 35 -9.06 7.00 -13.53
N ASN A 36 -8.14 6.78 -12.60
CA ASN A 36 -7.50 5.48 -12.36
C ASN A 36 -6.89 5.41 -10.95
N SER A 37 -6.52 4.19 -10.54
CA SER A 37 -5.86 3.90 -9.27
C SER A 37 -4.54 4.67 -9.08
N ARG A 38 -3.83 4.96 -10.17
CA ARG A 38 -2.58 5.72 -10.14
C ARG A 38 -2.78 7.18 -9.74
N ALA A 39 -3.81 7.84 -10.27
CA ALA A 39 -4.17 9.20 -9.92
C ALA A 39 -4.59 9.29 -8.44
N LEU A 40 -5.35 8.29 -7.97
CA LEU A 40 -5.70 8.15 -6.55
C LEU A 40 -4.44 7.98 -5.68
N TYR A 41 -3.53 7.08 -6.07
CA TYR A 41 -2.27 6.87 -5.36
C TYR A 41 -1.45 8.15 -5.25
N HIS A 42 -1.23 8.87 -6.35
CA HIS A 42 -0.44 10.11 -6.32
C HIS A 42 -1.09 11.20 -5.47
N HIS A 43 -2.42 11.24 -5.41
CA HIS A 43 -3.12 12.15 -4.52
C HIS A 43 -2.89 11.79 -3.05
N LEU A 44 -3.14 10.52 -2.68
CA LEU A 44 -3.01 10.06 -1.31
C LEU A 44 -1.54 10.10 -0.84
N ALA A 45 -0.60 9.70 -1.70
CA ALA A 45 0.83 9.65 -1.38
C ALA A 45 1.41 11.01 -0.97
N ARG A 46 0.83 12.13 -1.43
CA ARG A 46 1.27 13.49 -1.08
C ARG A 46 0.69 13.98 0.24
N GLN A 47 -0.29 13.29 0.82
CA GLN A 47 -0.88 13.69 2.08
C GLN A 47 0.10 13.45 3.24
N THR A 48 0.19 14.43 4.14
CA THR A 48 0.98 14.33 5.36
C THR A 48 0.22 13.53 6.42
N CYS A 49 0.88 12.54 7.00
CA CYS A 49 0.41 11.66 8.06
C CYS A 49 1.44 11.63 9.20
N GLY A 50 1.17 12.33 10.30
CA GLY A 50 2.05 12.32 11.48
C GLY A 50 3.46 12.88 11.23
N GLY A 51 3.61 13.86 10.33
CA GLY A 51 4.90 14.51 10.03
C GLY A 51 5.70 13.89 8.88
N ILE A 52 5.23 12.77 8.33
CA ILE A 52 5.76 12.10 7.12
C ILE A 52 4.65 11.95 6.09
N THR A 53 4.96 11.72 4.83
CA THR A 53 3.95 11.52 3.79
C THR A 53 3.45 10.07 3.73
N VAL A 54 2.22 9.86 3.28
CA VAL A 54 1.70 8.51 3.02
C VAL A 54 2.58 7.76 2.02
N GLY A 55 3.14 8.44 1.01
CA GLY A 55 4.07 7.84 0.06
C GLY A 55 5.34 7.30 0.71
N GLU A 56 5.94 8.07 1.63
CA GLU A 56 7.12 7.64 2.39
C GLU A 56 6.80 6.44 3.30
N ILE A 57 5.63 6.43 3.94
CA ILE A 57 5.18 5.28 4.73
C ILE A 57 5.10 4.04 3.85
N LEU A 58 4.43 4.14 2.70
CA LEU A 58 4.24 3.01 1.77
C LEU A 58 5.54 2.52 1.17
N GLN A 59 6.54 3.39 1.01
CA GLN A 59 7.88 3.00 0.59
C GLN A 59 8.61 2.22 1.69
N LYS A 60 8.49 2.64 2.95
CA LYS A 60 9.10 1.93 4.10
C LYS A 60 8.47 0.57 4.37
N ILE A 61 7.16 0.44 4.17
CA ILE A 61 6.43 -0.82 4.39
C ILE A 61 6.23 -1.64 3.11
N GLU A 62 6.82 -1.26 1.98
CA GLU A 62 6.55 -1.83 0.66
C GLU A 62 6.63 -3.37 0.64
N THR A 63 7.66 -3.92 1.31
CA THR A 63 7.87 -5.37 1.41
C THR A 63 6.81 -6.08 2.24
N CYS A 64 6.10 -5.36 3.11
CA CYS A 64 5.06 -5.88 3.98
C CYS A 64 3.65 -5.69 3.42
N ILE A 65 3.51 -5.08 2.23
CA ILE A 65 2.21 -4.87 1.60
C ILE A 65 1.72 -6.19 1.00
N PRO A 66 0.48 -6.65 1.31
CA PRO A 66 -0.15 -7.71 0.56
C PRO A 66 -0.29 -7.33 -0.90
N LEU A 67 0.56 -7.90 -1.74
CA LEU A 67 0.34 -7.90 -3.18
C LEU A 67 -0.65 -9.03 -3.48
N ALA A 68 -1.73 -8.74 -4.20
CA ALA A 68 -2.69 -9.74 -4.65
C ALA A 68 -2.16 -10.63 -5.79
N VAL A 69 -0.87 -10.49 -6.15
CA VAL A 69 -0.28 -11.05 -7.36
C VAL A 69 0.81 -12.03 -6.98
N THR A 70 0.67 -13.25 -7.48
CA THR A 70 1.68 -14.30 -7.39
C THR A 70 2.85 -14.00 -8.32
N GLU A 71 4.02 -14.57 -8.04
CA GLU A 71 5.20 -14.43 -8.92
C GLU A 71 4.90 -14.88 -10.36
N GLU A 72 4.04 -15.89 -10.52
CA GLU A 72 3.55 -16.40 -11.80
C GLU A 72 2.68 -15.39 -12.54
N SER A 73 1.70 -14.77 -11.86
CA SER A 73 0.82 -13.77 -12.47
C SER A 73 1.57 -12.47 -12.78
N PHE A 74 2.58 -12.10 -11.97
CA PHE A 74 3.48 -11.00 -12.28
C PHE A 74 4.36 -11.32 -13.50
N SER A 75 4.89 -12.54 -13.61
CA SER A 75 5.68 -12.98 -14.75
C SER A 75 4.85 -13.01 -16.04
N LEU A 76 3.60 -13.46 -15.97
CA LEU A 76 2.65 -13.42 -17.08
C LEU A 76 2.30 -11.98 -17.49
N PHE A 77 2.09 -11.10 -16.52
CA PHE A 77 1.90 -9.67 -16.81
C PHE A 77 3.12 -9.07 -17.53
N LEU A 78 4.33 -9.41 -17.07
CA LEU A 78 5.57 -8.95 -17.70
C LEU A 78 5.78 -9.51 -19.13
N SER A 79 5.24 -10.67 -19.46
CA SER A 79 5.38 -11.24 -20.82
C SER A 79 4.48 -10.57 -21.86
N VAL A 80 3.37 -9.96 -21.44
CA VAL A 80 2.36 -9.38 -22.35
C VAL A 80 2.62 -7.88 -22.63
N CYS A 81 3.26 -7.14 -21.72
CA CYS A 81 3.40 -5.70 -21.89
C CYS A 81 4.60 -5.28 -22.76
N LYS A 82 4.39 -4.23 -23.56
CA LYS A 82 5.37 -3.69 -24.54
C LYS A 82 6.34 -2.63 -24.00
N GLU A 83 6.09 -2.11 -22.80
CA GLU A 83 6.88 -1.02 -22.17
C GLU A 83 8.23 -1.50 -21.59
N PRO A 84 9.17 -0.61 -21.23
CA PRO A 84 10.37 -0.98 -20.48
C PRO A 84 10.03 -1.63 -19.13
N ARG A 85 10.80 -2.66 -18.72
CA ARG A 85 10.56 -3.42 -17.49
C ARG A 85 10.52 -2.54 -16.23
N ALA A 86 11.40 -1.55 -16.14
CA ALA A 86 11.50 -0.64 -14.98
C ALA A 86 10.26 0.23 -14.78
N GLU A 87 9.71 0.79 -15.87
CA GLU A 87 8.49 1.62 -15.81
C GLU A 87 7.26 0.78 -15.45
N ARG A 88 7.21 -0.47 -15.94
CA ARG A 88 6.13 -1.43 -15.60
C ARG A 88 6.14 -1.85 -14.15
N THR A 89 7.31 -2.23 -13.62
CA THR A 89 7.45 -2.59 -12.20
C THR A 89 7.02 -1.43 -11.32
N ARG A 90 7.38 -0.19 -11.69
CA ARG A 90 6.94 1.00 -10.98
C ARG A 90 5.42 1.21 -11.05
N SER A 91 4.83 1.16 -12.24
CA SER A 91 3.38 1.33 -12.44
C SER A 91 2.56 0.27 -11.68
N PHE A 92 3.05 -0.97 -11.69
CA PHE A 92 2.45 -2.08 -10.95
C PHE A 92 2.51 -1.85 -9.44
N LEU A 93 3.68 -1.48 -8.90
CA LEU A 93 3.85 -1.18 -7.48
C LEU A 93 3.00 0.02 -7.03
N GLU A 94 2.92 1.08 -7.85
CA GLU A 94 2.06 2.24 -7.60
C GLU A 94 0.58 1.81 -7.52
N SER A 95 0.15 0.91 -8.40
CA SER A 95 -1.23 0.39 -8.41
C SER A 95 -1.51 -0.48 -7.18
N SER A 96 -0.61 -1.41 -6.83
CA SER A 96 -0.79 -2.26 -5.64
C SER A 96 -0.79 -1.46 -4.33
N LYS A 97 -0.02 -0.38 -4.26
CA LYS A 97 -0.07 0.57 -3.14
C LYS A 97 -1.41 1.30 -3.05
N ALA A 98 -2.00 1.65 -4.19
CA ALA A 98 -3.35 2.22 -4.23
C ALA A 98 -4.39 1.23 -3.68
N ASP A 99 -4.35 -0.02 -4.15
CA ASP A 99 -5.25 -1.08 -3.72
C ASP A 99 -5.12 -1.35 -2.22
N PHE A 100 -3.88 -1.32 -1.70
CA PHE A 100 -3.63 -1.46 -0.27
C PHE A 100 -4.23 -0.31 0.55
N LEU A 101 -4.11 0.94 0.10
CA LEU A 101 -4.74 2.09 0.77
C LEU A 101 -6.26 1.97 0.78
N LEU A 102 -6.87 1.50 -0.32
CA LEU A 102 -8.30 1.21 -0.38
C LEU A 102 -8.70 0.13 0.62
N LEU A 103 -7.91 -0.94 0.71
CA LEU A 103 -8.16 -2.02 1.67
C LEU A 103 -8.04 -1.54 3.12
N VAL A 104 -7.06 -0.68 3.43
CA VAL A 104 -6.95 -0.03 4.75
C VAL A 104 -8.18 0.80 5.04
N HIS A 105 -8.66 1.60 4.08
CA HIS A 105 -9.88 2.40 4.27
C HIS A 105 -11.12 1.53 4.51
N GLN A 106 -11.35 0.52 3.67
CA GLN A 106 -12.50 -0.39 3.79
C GLN A 106 -12.53 -1.16 5.11
N THR A 107 -11.34 -1.53 5.62
CA THR A 107 -11.21 -2.28 6.87
C THR A 107 -11.09 -1.39 8.11
N ALA A 108 -10.98 -0.07 7.93
CA ALA A 108 -10.68 0.86 9.02
C ALA A 108 -11.73 0.87 10.13
N GLU A 109 -13.01 0.66 9.80
CA GLU A 109 -14.11 0.63 10.76
C GLU A 109 -14.44 -0.79 11.26
N ASN A 110 -13.92 -1.82 10.59
CA ASN A 110 -14.18 -3.23 10.89
C ASN A 110 -12.98 -3.86 11.63
N GLU A 111 -13.04 -3.87 12.98
CA GLU A 111 -11.94 -4.38 13.82
C GLU A 111 -11.47 -5.80 13.48
N PRO A 112 -12.35 -6.80 13.28
CA PRO A 112 -11.92 -8.13 12.84
C PRO A 112 -11.13 -8.11 11.52
N GLN A 113 -11.60 -7.38 10.52
CA GLN A 113 -10.93 -7.29 9.22
C GLN A 113 -9.61 -6.51 9.31
N TRP A 114 -9.57 -5.46 10.12
CA TRP A 114 -8.34 -4.71 10.42
C TRP A 114 -7.28 -5.59 11.10
N CYS A 115 -7.68 -6.38 12.10
CA CYS A 115 -6.81 -7.33 12.77
C CYS A 115 -6.25 -8.38 11.79
N ALA A 116 -7.08 -8.85 10.86
CA ALA A 116 -6.65 -9.80 9.83
C ALA A 116 -5.62 -9.17 8.86
N LEU A 117 -5.86 -7.94 8.40
CA LEU A 117 -4.96 -7.20 7.51
C LEU A 117 -3.60 -6.94 8.17
N THR A 118 -3.60 -6.46 9.42
CA THR A 118 -2.36 -6.22 10.17
C THR A 118 -1.58 -7.50 10.45
N ALA A 119 -2.26 -8.60 10.78
CA ALA A 119 -1.63 -9.91 10.95
C ALA A 119 -1.00 -10.42 9.65
N LEU A 120 -1.62 -10.15 8.50
CA LEU A 120 -1.07 -10.52 7.20
C LEU A 120 0.19 -9.71 6.86
N CYS A 121 0.18 -8.39 7.10
CA CYS A 121 1.38 -7.56 6.92
C CYS A 121 2.54 -8.03 7.80
N GLU A 122 2.25 -8.41 9.04
CA GLU A 122 3.25 -8.95 9.97
C GLU A 122 3.81 -10.32 9.51
N LYS A 123 2.96 -11.20 8.96
CA LYS A 123 3.43 -12.47 8.35
C LYS A 123 4.38 -12.22 7.17
N LEU A 124 4.07 -11.26 6.31
CA LEU A 124 4.94 -10.88 5.19
C LEU A 124 6.27 -10.32 5.68
N ARG A 125 6.25 -9.43 6.69
CA ARG A 125 7.46 -8.92 7.35
C ARG A 125 8.35 -10.05 7.86
N GLN A 126 7.76 -11.05 8.53
CA GLN A 126 8.49 -12.21 9.05
C GLN A 126 9.04 -13.12 7.94
N ARG A 127 8.30 -13.32 6.85
CA ARG A 127 8.76 -14.10 5.69
C ARG A 127 9.98 -13.46 5.05
N ASN A 128 9.93 -12.15 4.82
CA ASN A 128 11.01 -11.41 4.15
C ASN A 128 12.25 -11.20 5.02
N LEU A 129 12.13 -11.40 6.34
CA LEU A 129 13.27 -11.43 7.27
C LEU A 129 14.05 -12.76 7.23
N ARG A 130 13.44 -13.82 6.72
CA ARG A 130 14.03 -15.18 6.68
C ARG A 130 14.71 -15.50 5.35
N THR A 131 14.48 -14.69 4.33
CA THR A 131 15.10 -14.73 3.00
C THR A 131 16.27 -13.76 2.95
#